data_AF-A0A1Q6IGF8-F1
#
_entry.id   AF-A0A1Q6IGF8-F1
#
_cell.length_a   1.000
_cell.length_b   1.000
_cell.length_c   1.000
_cell.angle_alpha   90.00
_cell.angle_beta   90.00
_cell.angle_gamma   90.00
#
_symmetry.space_group_name_H-M   'P 1'
#
loop_
_entity.id
_entity.type
_entity.pdbx_description
1 polymer ?
#
loop_
_entity_poly.entity_id
_entity_poly.type
_entity_poly.pdbx_seq_one_letter_code
_entity_poly.pdbx_strand_id
1 'polypeptide(L)'
;MAEDIVQDIILELYSRRLRFNTPVALKSFLFLSVKNRALNFLRRQRAQEHYLSISVEEESFFLNNIIREEVYYHLQKMIGELSDPVRKIYELTLQEFSNEEIAEQLGLTVDSVKAHKKRGKQILKERLKGLMAFCRAKFLQPHYTPKSTSLRLFRNIAMARLK
;
A
#
# COMPACT_ATOMS: atom_id res chain seq x y z
N MET A 1 -26.60 19.15 -7.17
CA MET A 1 -25.36 19.93 -6.94
C MET A 1 -25.41 21.35 -7.51
N ALA A 2 -25.42 21.54 -8.85
CA ALA A 2 -25.63 22.89 -9.42
C ALA A 2 -27.01 23.43 -9.04
N GLU A 3 -28.02 22.55 -9.06
CA GLU A 3 -29.37 22.81 -8.59
C GLU A 3 -29.41 23.21 -7.10
N ASP A 4 -28.71 22.48 -6.23
CA ASP A 4 -28.64 22.76 -4.79
C ASP A 4 -28.04 24.15 -4.51
N ILE A 5 -26.99 24.55 -5.23
CA ILE A 5 -26.39 25.88 -5.10
C ILE A 5 -27.40 26.97 -5.48
N VAL A 6 -28.16 26.75 -6.56
CA VAL A 6 -29.20 27.69 -7.00
C VAL A 6 -30.35 27.73 -5.99
N GLN A 7 -30.78 26.57 -5.49
CA GLN A 7 -31.83 26.44 -4.49
C GLN A 7 -31.47 27.18 -3.20
N ASP A 8 -30.25 27.03 -2.71
CA ASP A 8 -29.72 27.75 -1.54
C ASP A 8 -29.74 29.27 -1.72
N ILE A 9 -29.41 29.76 -2.92
CA ILE A 9 -29.38 31.20 -3.21
C ILE A 9 -30.80 31.76 -3.27
N ILE A 10 -31.74 31.02 -3.87
CA ILE A 10 -33.15 31.40 -3.90
C ILE A 10 -33.75 31.38 -2.48
N LEU A 11 -33.42 30.38 -1.68
CA LEU A 11 -33.80 30.29 -0.27
C LEU A 11 -33.18 31.44 0.55
N GLU A 12 -31.94 31.83 0.29
CA GLU A 12 -31.29 32.97 0.93
C GLU A 12 -32.01 34.28 0.59
N LEU A 13 -32.33 34.49 -0.69
CA LEU A 13 -33.10 35.65 -1.15
C LEU A 13 -34.45 35.75 -0.45
N TYR A 14 -35.16 34.63 -0.36
CA TYR A 14 -36.49 34.55 0.24
C TYR A 14 -36.44 34.73 1.76
N SER A 15 -35.56 34.00 2.46
CA SER A 15 -35.44 34.02 3.93
C SER A 15 -34.96 35.37 4.46
N ARG A 16 -34.00 36.00 3.78
CA ARG A 16 -33.44 37.30 4.18
C ARG A 16 -34.28 38.49 3.67
N ARG A 17 -35.35 38.22 2.92
CA ARG A 17 -36.23 39.24 2.32
C ARG A 17 -35.43 40.33 1.58
N LEU A 18 -34.38 39.93 0.87
CA LEU A 18 -33.47 40.86 0.21
C LEU A 18 -34.24 41.67 -0.86
N ARG A 19 -34.13 42.99 -0.77
CA ARG A 19 -34.71 43.91 -1.75
C ARG A 19 -33.59 44.56 -2.55
N PHE A 20 -33.79 44.62 -3.86
CA PHE A 20 -32.84 45.23 -4.78
C PHE A 20 -33.49 46.43 -5.44
N ASN A 21 -32.81 47.56 -5.43
CA ASN A 21 -33.32 48.81 -5.97
C ASN A 21 -33.28 48.83 -7.51
N THR A 22 -32.48 47.94 -8.13
CA THR A 22 -32.38 47.80 -9.59
C THR A 22 -32.21 46.34 -10.01
N PRO A 23 -32.68 45.96 -11.22
CA PRO A 23 -32.43 44.63 -11.80
C PRO A 23 -30.93 44.31 -11.96
N VAL A 24 -30.10 45.34 -12.17
CA VAL A 24 -28.65 45.20 -12.28
C VAL A 24 -28.05 44.76 -10.94
N ALA A 25 -28.49 45.35 -9.82
CA ALA A 25 -28.03 44.96 -8.49
C ALA A 25 -28.42 43.49 -8.16
N LEU A 26 -29.63 43.07 -8.53
CA LEU A 26 -30.07 41.68 -8.39
C LEU A 26 -29.19 40.73 -9.22
N LYS A 27 -28.95 41.06 -10.50
CA LYS A 27 -28.13 40.24 -11.39
C LYS A 27 -26.70 40.08 -10.87
N SER A 28 -26.10 41.18 -10.42
CA SER A 28 -24.74 41.18 -9.84
C SER A 28 -24.67 40.35 -8.55
N PHE A 29 -25.68 40.47 -7.68
CA PHE A 29 -25.78 39.66 -6.47
C PHE A 29 -25.89 38.17 -6.78
N LEU A 30 -26.79 37.79 -7.69
CA LEU A 30 -26.98 36.40 -8.10
C LEU A 30 -25.69 35.80 -8.66
N PHE A 31 -25.03 36.53 -9.57
CA PHE A 31 -23.78 36.07 -10.17
C PHE A 31 -22.67 35.86 -9.13
N LEU A 32 -22.49 36.83 -8.22
CA LEU A 32 -21.47 36.73 -7.19
C LEU A 32 -21.76 35.61 -6.19
N SER A 33 -23.02 35.44 -5.80
CA SER A 33 -23.46 34.38 -4.88
C SER A 33 -23.27 32.98 -5.47
N VAL A 34 -23.64 32.77 -6.75
CA VAL A 34 -23.39 31.51 -7.47
C VAL A 34 -21.90 31.23 -7.55
N LYS A 35 -21.11 32.22 -7.99
CA LYS A 35 -19.66 32.09 -8.14
C LYS A 35 -18.99 31.71 -6.80
N ASN A 36 -19.33 32.41 -5.73
CA ASN A 36 -18.71 32.19 -4.41
C ASN A 36 -19.09 30.82 -3.83
N ARG A 37 -20.36 30.41 -3.95
CA ARG A 37 -20.80 29.10 -3.46
C ARG A 37 -20.20 27.95 -4.27
N ALA A 38 -20.10 28.09 -5.59
CA ALA A 38 -19.41 27.11 -6.44
C ALA A 38 -17.92 26.98 -6.08
N LEU A 39 -17.22 28.10 -5.87
CA LEU A 39 -15.82 28.08 -5.45
C LEU A 39 -15.63 27.47 -4.06
N ASN A 40 -16.52 27.77 -3.11
CA ASN A 40 -16.47 27.19 -1.77
C ASN A 40 -16.74 25.68 -1.80
N PHE A 41 -17.67 25.23 -2.63
CA PHE A 41 -17.92 23.81 -2.84
C PHE A 41 -16.66 23.11 -3.38
N LEU A 42 -16.05 23.62 -4.45
CA LEU A 42 -14.84 23.05 -5.03
C LEU A 42 -13.66 23.02 -4.03
N ARG A 43 -13.54 24.03 -3.17
CA ARG A 43 -12.54 24.06 -2.10
C ARG A 43 -12.76 22.97 -1.07
N ARG A 44 -14.01 22.77 -0.62
CA ARG A 44 -14.37 21.71 0.33
C ARG A 44 -14.14 20.33 -0.26
N GLN A 45 -14.52 20.14 -1.53
CA GLN A 45 -14.30 18.88 -2.24
C GLN A 45 -12.81 18.53 -2.32
N ARG A 46 -11.95 19.48 -2.71
CA ARG A 46 -10.50 19.25 -2.73
C ARG A 46 -9.93 18.94 -1.34
N ALA A 47 -10.40 19.62 -0.30
CA ALA A 47 -9.96 19.34 1.06
C ALA A 47 -10.36 17.94 1.51
N GLN A 48 -11.57 17.49 1.15
CA GLN A 48 -12.05 16.14 1.44
C GLN A 48 -11.28 15.08 0.65
N GLU A 49 -11.00 15.31 -0.63
CA GLU A 49 -10.16 14.44 -1.47
C GLU A 49 -8.75 14.30 -0.90
N HIS A 50 -8.15 15.40 -0.42
CA HIS A 50 -6.84 15.39 0.23
C HIS A 50 -6.83 14.62 1.57
N TYR A 51 -7.91 14.72 2.35
CA TYR A 51 -8.03 13.97 3.60
C TYR A 51 -8.22 12.45 3.35
N LEU A 52 -9.01 12.11 2.33
CA LEU A 52 -9.18 10.74 1.85
C LEU A 52 -7.87 10.16 1.29
N SER A 53 -7.05 10.95 0.58
CA SER A 53 -5.76 10.45 0.09
C SER A 53 -4.77 10.15 1.21
N ILE A 54 -4.70 11.00 2.25
CA ILE A 54 -3.82 10.78 3.41
C ILE A 54 -4.22 9.49 4.15
N SER A 55 -5.51 9.32 4.44
CA SER A 55 -6.01 8.13 5.15
C SER A 55 -5.74 6.82 4.38
N VAL A 56 -5.87 6.84 3.05
CA VAL A 56 -5.53 5.68 2.20
C VAL A 56 -4.03 5.39 2.19
N GLU A 57 -3.18 6.41 2.23
CA GLU A 57 -1.71 6.23 2.30
C GLU A 57 -1.28 5.63 3.66
N GLU A 58 -1.85 6.11 4.76
CA GLU A 58 -1.58 5.59 6.10
C GLU A 58 -2.04 4.12 6.25
N GLU A 59 -3.25 3.81 5.78
CA GLU A 59 -3.80 2.45 5.81
C GLU A 59 -2.97 1.49 4.94
N SER A 60 -2.53 1.95 3.76
CA SER A 60 -1.61 1.22 2.89
C SER A 60 -0.25 0.98 3.55
N PHE A 61 0.32 1.98 4.23
CA PHE A 61 1.58 1.86 4.95
C PHE A 61 1.49 0.85 6.09
N PHE A 62 0.45 0.94 6.92
CA PHE A 62 0.20 0.02 8.03
C PHE A 62 0.04 -1.43 7.54
N LEU A 63 -0.80 -1.63 6.52
CA LEU A 63 -0.99 -2.95 5.93
C LEU A 63 0.29 -3.50 5.31
N ASN A 64 1.07 -2.67 4.63
CA ASN A 64 2.36 -3.09 4.07
C ASN A 64 3.34 -3.54 5.15
N ASN A 65 3.34 -2.92 6.34
CA ASN A 65 4.18 -3.33 7.46
C ASN A 65 3.72 -4.66 8.08
N ILE A 66 2.42 -4.86 8.28
CA ILE A 66 1.88 -6.15 8.73
C ILE A 66 2.27 -7.26 7.75
N ILE A 67 2.09 -7.02 6.46
CA ILE A 67 2.46 -8.00 5.43
C ILE A 67 3.96 -8.28 5.47
N ARG A 68 4.81 -7.27 5.68
CA ARG A 68 6.27 -7.45 5.84
C ARG A 68 6.63 -8.38 6.99
N GLU A 69 6.03 -8.17 8.15
CA GLU A 69 6.27 -9.00 9.33
C GLU A 69 5.81 -10.44 9.09
N GLU A 70 4.65 -10.62 8.46
CA GLU A 70 4.11 -11.95 8.19
C GLU A 70 4.92 -12.70 7.10
N VAL A 71 5.41 -11.99 6.07
CA VAL A 71 6.40 -12.53 5.12
C VAL A 71 7.63 -13.03 5.87
N TYR A 72 8.14 -12.20 6.78
CA TYR A 72 9.37 -12.49 7.51
C TYR A 72 9.21 -13.70 8.41
N TYR A 73 8.11 -13.77 9.16
CA TYR A 73 7.76 -14.92 10.00
C TYR A 73 7.69 -16.21 9.17
N HIS A 74 6.98 -16.19 8.04
CA HIS A 74 6.88 -17.36 7.17
C HIS A 74 8.21 -17.74 6.53
N LEU A 75 9.03 -16.76 6.14
CA LEU A 75 10.37 -17.02 5.60
C LEU A 75 11.28 -17.68 6.64
N GLN A 76 11.29 -17.17 7.88
CA GLN A 76 12.04 -17.80 8.97
C GLN A 76 11.58 -19.23 9.25
N LYS A 77 10.27 -19.47 9.27
CA LYS A 77 9.71 -20.81 9.44
C LYS A 77 10.17 -21.76 8.32
N MET A 78 10.11 -21.31 7.07
CA MET A 78 10.57 -22.13 5.93
C MET A 78 12.07 -22.41 5.99
N ILE A 79 12.89 -21.45 6.42
CA ILE A 79 14.33 -21.63 6.61
C ILE A 79 14.60 -22.65 7.72
N GLY A 80 13.87 -22.59 8.84
CA GLY A 80 13.97 -23.56 9.93
C GLY A 80 13.67 -25.01 9.50
N GLU A 81 12.87 -25.19 8.45
CA GLU A 81 12.52 -26.50 7.89
C GLU A 81 13.50 -26.98 6.79
N LEU A 82 14.55 -26.22 6.46
CA LEU A 82 15.60 -26.66 5.53
C LEU A 82 16.54 -27.66 6.21
N SER A 83 17.23 -28.49 5.42
CA SER A 83 18.28 -29.37 5.95
C SER A 83 19.39 -28.55 6.62
N ASP A 84 19.95 -29.08 7.71
CA ASP A 84 20.91 -28.37 8.58
C ASP A 84 22.03 -27.60 7.83
N PRO A 85 22.71 -28.17 6.80
CA PRO A 85 23.75 -27.42 6.10
C PRO A 85 23.22 -26.23 5.28
N VAL A 86 22.00 -26.34 4.73
CA VAL A 86 21.39 -25.24 3.97
C VAL A 86 20.81 -24.18 4.92
N ARG A 87 20.22 -24.61 6.04
CA ARG A 87 19.68 -23.72 7.07
C ARG A 87 20.76 -22.81 7.64
N LYS A 88 21.90 -23.37 8.07
CA LYS A 88 23.02 -22.62 8.68
C LYS A 88 23.56 -21.53 7.75
N ILE A 89 23.70 -21.85 6.45
CA ILE A 89 24.12 -20.89 5.43
C ILE A 89 23.12 -19.74 5.28
N TYR A 90 21.81 -20.04 5.32
CA TYR A 90 20.77 -19.01 5.24
C TYR A 90 20.65 -18.17 6.51
N GLU A 91 20.86 -18.75 7.69
CA GLU A 91 20.93 -18.01 8.96
C GLU A 91 22.08 -16.98 8.95
N LEU A 92 23.27 -17.38 8.53
CA LEU A 92 24.42 -16.48 8.40
C LEU A 92 24.21 -15.44 7.29
N THR A 93 23.56 -15.81 6.19
CA THR A 93 23.22 -14.85 5.13
C THR A 93 22.23 -13.79 5.62
N LEU A 94 21.28 -14.15 6.49
CA LEU A 94 20.35 -13.20 7.11
C LEU A 94 21.04 -12.26 8.12
N GLN A 95 22.19 -12.66 8.65
CA GLN A 95 23.07 -11.84 9.48
C GLN A 95 24.07 -11.01 8.66
N GLU A 96 23.91 -10.98 7.34
CA GLU A 96 24.72 -10.21 6.37
C GLU A 96 26.18 -10.66 6.21
N PHE A 97 26.51 -11.89 6.59
CA PHE A 97 27.82 -12.48 6.27
C PHE A 97 27.98 -12.73 4.76
N SER A 98 29.18 -12.45 4.25
CA SER A 98 29.62 -12.74 2.89
C SER A 98 29.75 -14.24 2.64
N ASN A 99 29.82 -14.64 1.36
CA ASN A 99 29.97 -16.07 1.05
C ASN A 99 31.31 -16.63 1.52
N GLU A 100 32.32 -15.77 1.54
CA GLU A 100 33.69 -16.03 1.98
C GLU A 100 33.72 -16.26 3.50
N GLU A 101 33.09 -15.39 4.29
CA GLU A 101 32.99 -15.54 5.75
C GLU A 101 32.17 -16.80 6.12
N ILE A 102 31.08 -17.07 5.39
CA ILE A 102 30.27 -18.28 5.60
C ILE A 102 31.09 -19.55 5.29
N ALA A 103 31.89 -19.52 4.23
CA ALA A 103 32.74 -20.64 3.84
C ALA A 103 33.79 -20.93 4.93
N GLU A 104 34.44 -19.89 5.45
CA GLU A 104 35.40 -20.00 6.54
C GLU A 104 34.75 -20.53 7.82
N GLN A 105 33.61 -19.97 8.23
CA GLN A 105 32.94 -20.33 9.49
C GLN A 105 32.37 -21.76 9.49
N LEU A 106 31.99 -22.28 8.33
CA LEU A 106 31.43 -23.63 8.18
C LEU A 106 32.44 -24.67 7.69
N GLY A 107 33.69 -24.28 7.42
CA GLY A 107 34.71 -25.17 6.85
C GLY A 107 34.34 -25.69 5.46
N LEU A 108 33.64 -24.88 4.66
CA LEU A 108 33.19 -25.20 3.31
C LEU A 108 34.00 -24.41 2.26
N THR A 109 33.93 -24.83 1.00
CA THR A 109 34.40 -23.98 -0.10
C THR A 109 33.34 -22.93 -0.46
N VAL A 110 33.78 -21.77 -0.94
CA VAL A 110 32.87 -20.70 -1.44
C VAL A 110 31.90 -21.25 -2.51
N ASP A 111 32.37 -22.17 -3.35
CA ASP A 111 31.52 -22.82 -4.36
C ASP A 111 30.47 -23.76 -3.75
N SER A 112 30.81 -24.45 -2.65
CA SER A 112 29.83 -25.23 -1.88
C SER A 112 28.77 -24.32 -1.27
N VAL A 113 29.16 -23.16 -0.72
CA VAL A 113 28.22 -22.15 -0.21
C VAL A 113 27.28 -21.66 -1.30
N LYS A 114 27.80 -21.31 -2.49
CA LYS A 114 26.99 -20.92 -3.65
C LYS A 114 26.02 -22.03 -4.09
N ALA A 115 26.48 -23.29 -4.11
CA ALA A 115 25.64 -24.44 -4.47
C ALA A 115 24.51 -24.66 -3.46
N HIS A 116 24.81 -24.56 -2.16
CA HIS A 116 23.80 -24.65 -1.10
C HIS A 116 22.81 -23.49 -1.14
N LYS A 117 23.27 -22.25 -1.38
CA LYS A 117 22.39 -21.09 -1.60
C LYS A 117 21.47 -21.31 -2.80
N LYS A 118 22.00 -21.81 -3.93
CA LYS A 118 21.19 -22.13 -5.12
C LYS A 118 20.13 -23.18 -4.81
N ARG A 119 20.49 -24.25 -4.09
CA ARG A 119 19.56 -25.32 -3.71
C ARG A 119 18.49 -24.82 -2.73
N GLY A 120 18.88 -24.07 -1.70
CA GLY A 120 17.94 -23.47 -0.74
C GLY A 120 17.00 -22.47 -1.41
N LYS A 121 17.48 -21.66 -2.36
CA LYS A 121 16.66 -20.74 -3.15
C LYS A 121 15.59 -21.45 -3.95
N GLN A 122 15.90 -22.61 -4.54
CA GLN A 122 14.93 -23.41 -5.28
C GLN A 122 13.82 -23.93 -4.36
N ILE A 123 14.21 -24.50 -3.20
CA ILE A 123 13.27 -25.03 -2.19
C ILE A 123 12.38 -23.90 -1.64
N LEU A 124 12.98 -22.78 -1.26
CA LEU A 124 12.27 -21.62 -0.74
C LEU A 124 11.32 -21.04 -1.80
N LYS A 125 11.72 -20.98 -3.08
CA LYS A 125 10.86 -20.50 -4.18
C LYS A 125 9.64 -21.40 -4.40
N GLU A 126 9.78 -22.71 -4.31
CA GLU A 126 8.65 -23.65 -4.43
C GLU A 126 7.68 -23.50 -3.26
N ARG A 127 8.18 -23.40 -2.03
CA ARG A 127 7.34 -23.15 -0.85
C ARG A 127 6.67 -21.78 -0.89
N LEU A 128 7.38 -20.75 -1.36
CA LEU A 128 6.82 -19.41 -1.52
C LEU A 128 5.69 -19.38 -2.55
N LYS A 129 5.76 -20.18 -3.62
CA LYS A 129 4.65 -20.30 -4.59
C LYS A 129 3.38 -20.83 -3.90
N GLY A 130 3.52 -21.83 -3.04
CA GLY A 130 2.41 -22.36 -2.24
C GLY A 130 1.82 -21.28 -1.31
N LEU A 131 2.67 -20.52 -0.65
CA LEU A 131 2.23 -19.45 0.25
C LEU A 131 1.59 -18.27 -0.49
N MET A 132 2.12 -17.89 -1.66
CA MET A 132 1.50 -16.89 -2.53
C MET A 132 0.13 -17.36 -3.07
N ALA A 133 -0.02 -18.65 -3.39
CA ALA A 133 -1.30 -19.22 -3.78
C ALA A 133 -2.31 -19.22 -2.63
N PHE A 134 -1.86 -19.57 -1.41
CA PHE A 134 -2.66 -19.50 -0.19
C PHE A 134 -3.10 -18.07 0.15
N CYS A 135 -2.18 -17.10 0.14
CA CYS A 135 -2.51 -15.70 0.39
C CYS A 135 -3.48 -15.15 -0.67
N ARG A 136 -3.31 -15.56 -1.93
CA ARG A 136 -4.26 -15.21 -2.99
C ARG A 136 -5.66 -15.77 -2.74
N ALA A 137 -5.77 -16.97 -2.19
CA ALA A 137 -7.07 -17.58 -1.86
C ALA A 137 -7.73 -16.99 -0.61
N LYS A 138 -6.95 -16.64 0.41
CA LYS A 138 -7.45 -16.18 1.72
C LYS A 138 -7.68 -14.66 1.80
N PHE A 139 -6.87 -13.87 1.10
CA PHE A 139 -6.90 -12.39 1.17
C PHE A 139 -7.49 -11.71 -0.08
N LEU A 140 -7.80 -12.43 -1.18
CA LEU A 140 -8.59 -11.89 -2.30
C LEU A 140 -10.02 -12.48 -2.33
N GLN A 141 -10.79 -12.25 -1.28
CA GLN A 141 -12.24 -12.31 -1.38
C GLN A 141 -12.75 -11.10 -2.21
N PRO A 142 -13.89 -11.21 -2.92
CA PRO A 142 -14.31 -10.25 -3.96
C PRO A 142 -14.48 -8.78 -3.52
N HIS A 143 -14.47 -8.50 -2.20
CA HIS A 143 -14.55 -7.16 -1.65
C HIS A 143 -13.19 -6.52 -1.30
N TYR A 144 -12.09 -7.25 -1.48
CA TYR A 144 -10.74 -6.73 -1.32
C TYR A 144 -10.04 -6.71 -2.68
N THR A 145 -10.11 -5.57 -3.36
CA THR A 145 -9.27 -5.27 -4.52
C THR A 145 -8.05 -4.47 -4.06
N PRO A 146 -6.96 -5.09 -3.56
CA PRO A 146 -5.73 -4.38 -3.50
C PRO A 146 -5.30 -4.22 -4.96
N LYS A 147 -5.12 -2.98 -5.42
CA LYS A 147 -4.40 -2.69 -6.65
C LYS A 147 -2.96 -3.17 -6.49
N SER A 148 -2.72 -4.49 -6.48
CA SER A 148 -1.49 -5.16 -6.85
C SER A 148 -0.18 -4.83 -6.09
N THR A 149 -0.19 -4.01 -5.05
CA THR A 149 1.03 -3.61 -4.33
C THR A 149 1.46 -4.66 -3.32
N SER A 150 0.54 -5.25 -2.57
CA SER A 150 0.82 -6.17 -1.45
C SER A 150 1.48 -7.49 -1.86
N LEU A 151 0.97 -8.17 -2.88
CA LEU A 151 1.58 -9.40 -3.41
C LEU A 151 2.89 -9.13 -4.15
N ARG A 152 3.00 -7.99 -4.84
CA ARG A 152 4.28 -7.55 -5.44
C ARG A 152 5.30 -7.24 -4.35
N LEU A 153 4.90 -6.58 -3.27
CA LEU A 153 5.76 -6.26 -2.13
C LEU A 153 6.20 -7.54 -1.42
N PHE A 154 5.27 -8.46 -1.15
CA PHE A 154 5.58 -9.79 -0.61
C PHE A 154 6.64 -10.50 -1.47
N ARG A 155 6.37 -10.59 -2.77
CA ARG A 155 7.29 -11.23 -3.73
C ARG A 155 8.63 -10.49 -3.79
N ASN A 156 8.63 -9.16 -3.82
CA ASN A 156 9.85 -8.36 -3.95
C ASN A 156 10.72 -8.44 -2.69
N ILE A 157 10.12 -8.41 -1.50
CA ILE A 157 10.84 -8.52 -0.22
C ILE A 157 11.40 -9.92 -0.02
N ALA A 158 10.58 -10.94 -0.29
CA ALA A 158 11.06 -12.32 -0.25
C ALA A 158 12.18 -12.55 -1.28
N MET A 159 12.06 -12.02 -2.50
CA MET A 159 13.10 -12.18 -3.52
C MET A 159 14.36 -11.35 -3.27
N ALA A 160 14.25 -10.16 -2.66
CA ALA A 160 15.39 -9.32 -2.31
C ALA A 160 16.28 -9.97 -1.24
N ARG A 161 15.68 -10.65 -0.26
CA ARG A 161 16.42 -11.38 0.79
C ARG A 161 16.92 -12.76 0.36
N LEU A 162 16.57 -13.22 -0.84
CA LEU A 162 17.04 -14.48 -1.44
C LEU A 162 18.11 -14.26 -2.54
N LYS A 163 18.59 -13.03 -2.73
CA LYS A 163 19.75 -12.72 -3.57
C LYS A 163 21.01 -12.80 -2.74
#